data_AF-A0A5E3XGG3-F1
#
_entry.id   AF-A0A5E3XGG3-F1
#
_cell.length_a   1.000
_cell.length_b   1.000
_cell.length_c   1.000
_cell.angle_alpha   90.00
_cell.angle_beta   90.00
_cell.angle_gamma   90.00
#
_symmetry.space_group_name_H-M   'P 1'
#
loop_
_entity.id
_entity.type
_entity.pdbx_description
1 polymer ?
#
loop_
_entity_poly.entity_id
_entity_poly.type
_entity_poly.pdbx_seq_one_letter_code
_entity_poly.pdbx_strand_id
1 'polypeptide(L)'
;MKFASALLSFLAIATLGSAAPSPRPGRDGGDNDRSSSSHSHTRTRTRGSGPRTSSSEDSMMPTTSSASSTQTSASCADGVTSSATSTSTSEAAKSTSKTGSGSAGEADAVGALYFTTNNPDTNNIIVGSISSNGNVTFAHAVSTQGKGEHNNDGGRTGADATFSNNLLVVHDSKRLLATANTKSNTVVLFEIDAKDATKLTMLGAPVDSEGDYPSSLAFNAAGDKLCVMNAGERATIFCYDVAEEGLQPQASSLRDIPGYNQTARVPYGPSNTASAISFTEDGSALVVAVKGTLSPPSPGFLAAWPVESDGSLAQNPTVIENVDGKGLSFSLTPVPGRNAFVSADFASAVDVFDFSGPLADVSAREGTTSVDIDGELSLCWSTYSAGVDRYYLAAPPSALVVEVELDEKLKPTVIARHTVVEGSANVDLVAANVKGNNFIFTLLTNTLGVAVLSIDGPGQTSLVGVTDLKDVLADAGAPIRPNYMQGLAVYIKP
;
A
#
# COMPACT_ATOMS: atom_id res chain seq x y z
N MET A 1 18.49 30.83 -26.68
CA MET A 1 18.52 30.17 -28.01
C MET A 1 19.87 29.52 -28.21
N LYS A 2 19.87 28.26 -28.69
CA LYS A 2 21.01 27.35 -28.95
C LYS A 2 21.53 26.69 -27.65
N PHE A 3 21.64 25.36 -27.55
CA PHE A 3 22.26 24.43 -28.49
C PHE A 3 21.47 23.13 -28.71
N ALA A 4 21.58 22.63 -29.93
CA ALA A 4 21.25 21.28 -30.35
C ALA A 4 22.55 20.54 -30.72
N SER A 5 22.44 19.21 -30.77
CA SER A 5 23.32 18.23 -31.45
C SER A 5 24.46 17.62 -30.65
N ALA A 6 24.34 16.31 -30.40
CA ALA A 6 25.27 15.32 -30.96
C ALA A 6 24.65 13.90 -30.87
N LEU A 7 24.57 13.23 -32.02
CA LEU A 7 24.25 11.82 -32.20
C LEU A 7 25.41 11.17 -32.98
N LEU A 8 25.54 9.85 -32.83
CA LEU A 8 26.44 8.87 -33.49
C LEU A 8 27.86 8.70 -32.93
N SER A 9 28.11 7.52 -32.35
CA SER A 9 28.68 6.37 -33.08
C SER A 9 28.94 5.20 -32.11
N PHE A 10 28.57 3.96 -32.49
CA PHE A 10 29.51 2.84 -32.66
C PHE A 10 28.74 1.57 -33.08
N LEU A 11 29.07 1.11 -34.28
CA LEU A 11 28.75 -0.20 -34.83
C LEU A 11 30.03 -1.04 -34.74
N ALA A 12 29.98 -2.22 -34.11
CA ALA A 12 31.04 -3.21 -34.22
C ALA A 12 30.45 -4.63 -34.33
N ILE A 13 31.12 -5.40 -35.18
CA ILE A 13 30.73 -6.63 -35.83
C ILE A 13 31.06 -7.83 -34.93
N ALA A 14 30.14 -8.80 -34.82
CA ALA A 14 30.48 -10.17 -34.44
C ALA A 14 29.60 -11.16 -35.23
N THR A 15 30.17 -11.71 -36.29
CA THR A 15 29.75 -12.95 -36.95
C THR A 15 30.28 -14.15 -36.17
N LEU A 16 29.45 -15.17 -35.94
CA LEU A 16 29.72 -16.62 -35.76
C LEU A 16 28.40 -17.22 -35.23
N GLY A 17 27.67 -18.06 -35.95
CA GLY A 17 27.96 -19.48 -36.12
C GLY A 17 26.68 -20.26 -35.78
N SER A 18 25.92 -20.64 -36.81
CA SER A 18 24.67 -21.40 -36.71
C SER A 18 24.95 -22.88 -36.40
N ALA A 19 24.36 -23.41 -35.32
CA ALA A 19 24.25 -24.84 -35.09
C ALA A 19 22.78 -25.19 -34.76
N ALA A 20 22.17 -25.97 -35.64
CA ALA A 20 20.82 -26.51 -35.50
C ALA A 20 20.77 -27.68 -34.50
N PRO A 21 19.66 -27.90 -33.79
CA PRO A 21 19.38 -29.18 -33.14
C PRO A 21 18.61 -30.11 -34.10
N SER A 22 19.15 -31.30 -34.32
CA SER A 22 18.50 -32.42 -34.99
C SER A 22 17.30 -32.98 -34.21
N PRO A 23 16.33 -33.59 -34.90
CA PRO A 23 15.14 -34.19 -34.29
C PRO A 23 15.46 -35.56 -33.68
N ARG A 24 14.78 -35.92 -32.59
CA ARG A 24 14.70 -37.31 -32.10
C ARG A 24 13.29 -37.87 -32.26
N PRO A 25 13.18 -39.19 -32.47
CA PRO A 25 12.03 -39.83 -33.09
C PRO A 25 10.97 -40.24 -32.07
N GLY A 26 9.76 -40.40 -32.60
CA GLY A 26 8.57 -40.80 -31.87
C GLY A 26 8.61 -42.21 -31.29
N ARG A 27 7.67 -42.45 -30.37
CA ARG A 27 7.29 -43.76 -29.91
C ARG A 27 5.77 -43.81 -29.79
N ASP A 28 5.21 -44.76 -30.51
CA ASP A 28 3.81 -45.11 -30.60
C ASP A 28 3.22 -45.66 -29.30
N GLY A 29 1.90 -45.53 -29.18
CA GLY A 29 1.03 -46.65 -28.85
C GLY A 29 0.17 -46.50 -27.61
N GLY A 30 -1.16 -46.54 -27.81
CA GLY A 30 -2.07 -47.08 -26.80
C GLY A 30 -3.45 -46.43 -26.74
N ASP A 31 -4.36 -46.89 -27.61
CA ASP A 31 -5.82 -46.74 -27.49
C ASP A 31 -6.35 -47.21 -26.13
N ASN A 32 -7.41 -46.55 -25.62
CA ASN A 32 -8.62 -47.27 -25.22
C ASN A 32 -9.84 -46.36 -25.03
N ASP A 33 -10.88 -46.74 -25.75
CA ASP A 33 -12.29 -46.38 -25.62
C ASP A 33 -12.84 -46.45 -24.18
N ARG A 34 -13.79 -45.55 -23.85
CA ARG A 34 -15.22 -45.90 -23.64
C ARG A 34 -16.05 -44.76 -23.06
N SER A 35 -16.98 -44.30 -23.90
CA SER A 35 -18.42 -44.11 -23.64
C SER A 35 -18.95 -43.72 -22.25
N SER A 36 -19.67 -42.60 -22.22
CA SER A 36 -21.01 -42.36 -21.60
C SER A 36 -21.11 -40.86 -21.27
N SER A 37 -22.24 -40.16 -21.31
CA SER A 37 -23.59 -40.37 -21.80
C SER A 37 -24.24 -38.99 -21.85
N SER A 38 -24.95 -38.71 -22.93
CA SER A 38 -25.91 -37.62 -23.14
C SER A 38 -26.81 -37.33 -21.93
N HIS A 39 -27.05 -36.05 -21.62
CA HIS A 39 -28.36 -35.55 -21.16
C HIS A 39 -28.69 -34.25 -21.89
N SER A 40 -29.52 -34.38 -22.92
CA SER A 40 -30.20 -33.29 -23.60
C SER A 40 -31.54 -33.04 -22.91
N HIS A 41 -31.80 -31.79 -22.53
CA HIS A 41 -33.17 -31.34 -22.25
C HIS A 41 -33.59 -30.32 -23.31
N THR A 42 -34.35 -30.82 -24.27
CA THR A 42 -35.17 -30.03 -25.20
C THR A 42 -36.55 -29.84 -24.57
N ARG A 43 -37.02 -28.59 -24.41
CA ARG A 43 -38.47 -28.32 -24.35
C ARG A 43 -38.83 -26.95 -24.93
N THR A 44 -39.26 -27.02 -26.19
CA THR A 44 -40.50 -26.45 -26.76
C THR A 44 -40.84 -24.96 -26.56
N ARG A 45 -40.47 -24.16 -27.58
CA ARG A 45 -41.35 -23.40 -28.50
C ARG A 45 -42.71 -22.89 -27.97
N THR A 46 -42.87 -21.57 -27.97
CA THR A 46 -44.15 -20.91 -28.31
C THR A 46 -43.90 -19.77 -29.30
N ARG A 47 -44.68 -19.80 -30.39
CA ARG A 47 -44.72 -18.83 -31.49
C ARG A 47 -45.56 -17.63 -31.07
N GLY A 48 -45.11 -16.42 -31.41
CA GLY A 48 -45.93 -15.21 -31.51
C GLY A 48 -45.38 -14.37 -32.66
N SER A 49 -46.25 -13.98 -33.58
CA SER A 49 -45.93 -13.58 -34.95
C SER A 49 -46.30 -12.12 -35.25
N GLY A 50 -45.30 -11.34 -35.71
CA GLY A 50 -45.38 -10.23 -36.69
C GLY A 50 -45.86 -8.84 -36.22
N PRO A 51 -45.72 -7.76 -37.04
CA PRO A 51 -45.07 -7.69 -38.36
C PRO A 51 -43.94 -6.64 -38.49
N ARG A 52 -43.26 -6.78 -39.64
CA ARG A 52 -42.16 -6.01 -40.22
C ARG A 52 -42.46 -4.51 -40.42
N THR A 53 -41.43 -3.68 -40.30
CA THR A 53 -41.15 -2.61 -41.28
C THR A 53 -39.64 -2.54 -41.56
N SER A 54 -39.35 -2.18 -42.80
CA SER A 54 -38.09 -2.23 -43.51
C SER A 54 -37.46 -0.84 -43.62
N SER A 55 -36.14 -0.74 -43.48
CA SER A 55 -35.32 0.14 -44.31
C SER A 55 -33.85 -0.24 -44.18
N SER A 56 -33.31 -0.65 -45.32
CA SER A 56 -31.92 -0.79 -45.69
C SER A 56 -31.18 0.54 -45.59
N GLU A 57 -29.92 0.51 -45.13
CA GLU A 57 -28.84 1.26 -45.77
C GLU A 57 -27.49 0.63 -45.43
N ASP A 58 -26.75 0.34 -46.51
CA ASP A 58 -25.39 -0.15 -46.57
C ASP A 58 -24.39 0.87 -45.99
N SER A 59 -23.38 0.40 -45.25
CA SER A 59 -22.01 0.92 -45.40
C SER A 59 -20.99 0.03 -44.67
N MET A 60 -20.30 -0.74 -45.51
CA MET A 60 -18.88 -1.14 -45.48
C MET A 60 -18.08 -0.87 -44.19
N MET A 61 -17.66 -1.98 -43.56
CA MET A 61 -16.47 -2.03 -42.70
C MET A 61 -15.18 -1.99 -43.53
N PRO A 62 -14.09 -1.46 -42.96
CA PRO A 62 -12.77 -2.02 -43.20
C PRO A 62 -12.30 -2.79 -41.95
N THR A 63 -12.02 -4.07 -42.18
CA THR A 63 -11.17 -4.92 -41.36
C THR A 63 -9.77 -4.31 -41.25
N THR A 64 -9.29 -4.06 -40.03
CA THR A 64 -7.87 -3.82 -39.78
C THR A 64 -7.29 -4.88 -38.87
N SER A 65 -6.21 -5.44 -39.38
CA SER A 65 -5.37 -6.52 -38.88
C SER A 65 -4.85 -6.32 -37.45
N SER A 66 -4.89 -7.40 -36.68
CA SER A 66 -4.15 -7.63 -35.45
C SER A 66 -2.63 -7.58 -35.71
N ALA A 67 -1.97 -6.52 -35.24
CA ALA A 67 -0.52 -6.47 -35.14
C ALA A 67 -0.11 -6.88 -33.71
N SER A 68 0.50 -8.07 -33.61
CA SER A 68 1.24 -8.51 -32.43
C SER A 68 2.53 -7.68 -32.35
N SER A 69 2.63 -6.79 -31.37
CA SER A 69 3.86 -6.06 -31.06
C SER A 69 4.62 -6.78 -29.95
N THR A 70 5.68 -7.47 -30.34
CA THR A 70 6.71 -8.01 -29.45
C THR A 70 7.40 -6.84 -28.73
N GLN A 71 7.23 -6.74 -27.42
CA GLN A 71 7.98 -5.80 -26.59
C GLN A 71 9.41 -6.34 -26.38
N THR A 72 10.39 -5.67 -26.96
CA THR A 72 11.80 -5.79 -26.60
C THR A 72 12.07 -4.91 -25.38
N SER A 73 12.13 -5.51 -24.19
CA SER A 73 12.66 -4.89 -22.99
C SER A 73 14.17 -4.68 -23.14
N ALA A 74 14.62 -3.43 -23.15
CA ALA A 74 16.03 -3.09 -23.08
C ALA A 74 16.57 -3.40 -21.67
N SER A 75 17.54 -4.29 -21.60
CA SER A 75 18.35 -4.58 -20.43
C SER A 75 19.40 -3.50 -20.22
N CYS A 76 19.47 -2.93 -19.03
CA CYS A 76 20.65 -2.21 -18.55
C CYS A 76 21.09 -2.86 -17.24
N ALA A 77 21.92 -3.89 -17.36
CA ALA A 77 22.78 -4.39 -16.30
C ALA A 77 24.14 -4.63 -16.97
N ASP A 78 25.11 -3.75 -16.68
CA ASP A 78 26.50 -4.13 -16.40
C ASP A 78 27.38 -2.89 -16.20
N GLY A 79 28.16 -2.93 -15.12
CA GLY A 79 29.51 -2.40 -15.11
C GLY A 79 29.75 -1.03 -14.47
N VAL A 80 29.82 -0.98 -13.14
CA VAL A 80 30.86 -0.18 -12.47
C VAL A 80 31.44 -0.99 -11.32
N THR A 81 32.59 -1.62 -11.58
CA THR A 81 33.55 -2.02 -10.55
C THR A 81 34.27 -0.78 -10.04
N SER A 82 34.12 -0.46 -8.76
CA SER A 82 35.00 0.47 -8.06
C SER A 82 35.32 -0.11 -6.70
N SER A 83 36.51 -0.70 -6.62
CA SER A 83 37.14 -1.17 -5.39
C SER A 83 37.54 0.02 -4.53
N ALA A 84 36.90 0.18 -3.37
CA ALA A 84 37.43 0.98 -2.27
C ALA A 84 37.35 0.14 -0.99
N THR A 85 38.47 -0.51 -0.66
CA THR A 85 38.67 -1.21 0.60
C THR A 85 38.75 -0.17 1.72
N SER A 86 37.71 -0.08 2.55
CA SER A 86 37.82 0.54 3.87
C SER A 86 37.19 -0.41 4.90
N THR A 87 38.07 -1.10 5.61
CA THR A 87 37.70 -2.00 6.71
C THR A 87 37.36 -1.14 7.91
N SER A 88 36.08 -0.97 8.21
CA SER A 88 35.61 -0.56 9.53
C SER A 88 34.84 -1.71 10.14
N THR A 89 35.44 -2.35 11.14
CA THR A 89 34.82 -3.37 11.97
C THR A 89 33.96 -2.68 13.02
N SER A 90 32.65 -2.58 12.78
CA SER A 90 31.69 -2.42 13.87
C SER A 90 31.23 -3.81 14.30
N GLU A 91 31.58 -4.19 15.53
CA GLU A 91 31.08 -5.40 16.17
C GLU A 91 29.58 -5.25 16.40
N ALA A 92 28.77 -5.91 15.58
CA ALA A 92 27.36 -6.11 15.84
C ALA A 92 27.21 -6.93 17.13
N ALA A 93 26.63 -6.32 18.16
CA ALA A 93 26.33 -6.98 19.42
C ALA A 93 25.34 -8.13 19.14
N LYS A 94 25.85 -9.36 19.31
CA LYS A 94 25.10 -10.61 19.13
C LYS A 94 24.08 -10.76 20.26
N SER A 95 22.86 -10.28 20.04
CA SER A 95 21.72 -10.56 20.92
C SER A 95 21.45 -12.06 20.92
N THR A 96 21.64 -12.70 22.08
CA THR A 96 21.38 -14.12 22.29
C THR A 96 19.96 -14.24 22.86
N SER A 97 19.00 -14.55 22.01
CA SER A 97 17.64 -14.91 22.43
C SER A 97 17.66 -16.30 23.08
N LYS A 98 17.61 -16.33 24.41
CA LYS A 98 17.29 -17.54 25.16
C LYS A 98 15.78 -17.72 25.15
N THR A 99 15.33 -18.82 24.56
CA THR A 99 13.96 -19.35 24.61
C THR A 99 13.59 -19.73 26.05
N GLY A 100 13.10 -18.73 26.79
CA GLY A 100 12.36 -18.91 28.03
C GLY A 100 10.87 -18.78 27.73
N SER A 101 10.16 -19.91 27.72
CA SER A 101 8.69 -19.95 27.63
C SER A 101 8.08 -19.32 28.89
N GLY A 102 7.36 -18.21 28.69
CA GLY A 102 6.39 -17.63 29.63
C GLY A 102 6.91 -16.57 30.61
N SER A 103 6.25 -15.40 30.60
CA SER A 103 6.02 -14.48 31.74
C SER A 103 6.91 -13.23 31.94
N ALA A 104 8.17 -13.18 31.50
CA ALA A 104 9.01 -12.01 31.82
C ALA A 104 8.85 -10.81 30.85
N GLY A 105 8.65 -11.04 29.56
CA GLY A 105 8.56 -9.97 28.55
C GLY A 105 7.19 -9.29 28.45
N GLU A 106 6.13 -9.93 28.95
CA GLU A 106 4.75 -9.42 28.89
C GLU A 106 4.46 -8.41 30.03
N ALA A 107 5.18 -8.51 31.15
CA ALA A 107 5.00 -7.66 32.33
C ALA A 107 5.45 -6.20 32.11
N ASP A 108 6.36 -5.95 31.17
CA ASP A 108 6.91 -4.62 30.86
C ASP A 108 6.43 -4.04 29.52
N ALA A 109 5.46 -4.69 28.85
CA ALA A 109 4.93 -4.23 27.58
C ALA A 109 4.12 -2.93 27.73
N VAL A 110 4.59 -1.86 27.10
CA VAL A 110 3.96 -0.53 27.12
C VAL A 110 3.07 -0.27 25.90
N GLY A 111 3.06 -1.18 24.95
CA GLY A 111 2.25 -1.11 23.73
C GLY A 111 2.37 -2.40 22.92
N ALA A 112 1.82 -2.37 21.71
CA ALA A 112 1.95 -3.44 20.74
C ALA A 112 2.12 -2.89 19.33
N LEU A 113 2.76 -3.69 18.48
CA LEU A 113 2.96 -3.48 17.06
C LEU A 113 2.20 -4.57 16.31
N TYR A 114 1.53 -4.16 15.24
CA TYR A 114 0.71 -5.04 14.41
C TYR A 114 1.09 -4.87 12.95
N PHE A 115 1.15 -5.98 12.22
CA PHE A 115 1.15 -5.92 10.76
C PHE A 115 0.48 -7.14 10.14
N THR A 116 0.10 -7.07 8.87
CA THR A 116 -0.56 -8.19 8.19
C THR A 116 0.42 -9.05 7.40
N THR A 117 0.16 -10.35 7.31
CA THR A 117 0.92 -11.25 6.44
C THR A 117 0.58 -11.08 4.96
N ASN A 118 -0.61 -10.53 4.65
CA ASN A 118 -1.22 -10.45 3.33
C ASN A 118 -1.12 -11.77 2.52
N ASN A 119 -1.06 -12.92 3.20
CA ASN A 119 -0.74 -14.18 2.54
C ASN A 119 -1.98 -14.74 1.78
N PRO A 120 -1.81 -15.23 0.53
CA PRO A 120 -2.88 -15.76 -0.31
C PRO A 120 -3.58 -17.03 0.18
N ASP A 121 -2.97 -17.73 1.13
CA ASP A 121 -3.56 -18.93 1.74
C ASP A 121 -4.39 -18.56 2.96
N THR A 122 -3.88 -17.69 3.82
CA THR A 122 -4.54 -17.15 5.03
C THR A 122 -3.87 -15.85 5.43
N ASN A 123 -4.65 -14.78 5.55
CA ASN A 123 -4.17 -13.53 6.09
C ASN A 123 -4.25 -13.54 7.62
N ASN A 124 -3.18 -13.10 8.27
CA ASN A 124 -3.11 -12.99 9.72
C ASN A 124 -2.54 -11.62 10.11
N ILE A 125 -2.92 -11.14 11.28
CA ILE A 125 -2.23 -10.05 11.96
C ILE A 125 -1.12 -10.67 12.81
N ILE A 126 0.11 -10.27 12.58
CA ILE A 126 1.24 -10.58 13.46
C ILE A 126 1.28 -9.57 14.59
N VAL A 127 1.41 -10.05 15.82
CA VAL A 127 1.37 -9.23 17.02
C VAL A 127 2.69 -9.29 17.76
N GLY A 128 3.27 -8.13 18.05
CA GLY A 128 4.44 -7.98 18.91
C GLY A 128 4.22 -7.01 20.05
N SER A 129 4.78 -7.31 21.22
CA SER A 129 4.82 -6.37 22.34
C SER A 129 5.93 -5.34 22.15
N ILE A 130 5.66 -4.09 22.51
CA ILE A 130 6.65 -3.01 22.51
C ILE A 130 7.09 -2.76 23.96
N SER A 131 8.39 -2.83 24.23
CA SER A 131 8.97 -2.45 25.52
C SER A 131 9.26 -0.95 25.59
N SER A 132 9.54 -0.43 26.79
CA SER A 132 9.78 1.00 27.03
C SER A 132 10.95 1.62 26.26
N ASN A 133 11.89 0.80 25.78
CA ASN A 133 13.01 1.21 24.94
C ASN A 133 12.75 1.04 23.43
N GLY A 134 11.50 0.78 23.02
CA GLY A 134 11.11 0.60 21.62
C GLY A 134 11.40 -0.79 21.04
N ASN A 135 12.06 -1.70 21.75
CA ASN A 135 12.26 -3.06 21.24
C ASN A 135 10.93 -3.79 21.08
N VAL A 136 10.85 -4.63 20.05
CA VAL A 136 9.64 -5.39 19.72
C VAL A 136 9.90 -6.88 19.94
N THR A 137 9.01 -7.54 20.67
CA THR A 137 9.03 -9.00 20.84
C THR A 137 7.76 -9.60 20.29
N PHE A 138 7.88 -10.41 19.24
CA PHE A 138 6.73 -11.02 18.58
C PHE A 138 6.27 -12.28 19.32
N ALA A 139 4.96 -12.41 19.48
CA ALA A 139 4.36 -13.45 20.31
C ALA A 139 3.56 -14.46 19.49
N HIS A 140 2.65 -13.98 18.63
CA HIS A 140 1.70 -14.84 17.94
C HIS A 140 1.07 -14.14 16.73
N ALA A 141 0.24 -14.90 16.01
CA ALA A 141 -0.57 -14.43 14.91
C ALA A 141 -2.07 -14.56 15.24
N VAL A 142 -2.87 -13.62 14.76
CA VAL A 142 -4.33 -13.61 14.90
C VAL A 142 -4.94 -13.69 13.51
N SER A 143 -5.82 -14.65 13.29
CA SER A 143 -6.46 -14.82 11.97
C SER A 143 -7.43 -13.68 11.67
N THR A 144 -7.38 -13.17 10.44
CA THR A 144 -8.40 -12.25 9.91
C THR A 144 -9.60 -12.98 9.31
N GLN A 145 -9.60 -14.33 9.33
CA GLN A 145 -10.59 -15.17 8.65
C GLN A 145 -10.73 -14.87 7.14
N GLY A 146 -9.72 -14.25 6.52
CA GLY A 146 -9.68 -13.97 5.09
C GLY A 146 -8.33 -14.32 4.46
N LYS A 147 -8.15 -13.88 3.22
CA LYS A 147 -6.95 -14.11 2.42
C LYS A 147 -6.43 -12.79 1.89
N GLY A 148 -5.12 -12.64 1.88
CA GLY A 148 -4.44 -11.54 1.21
C GLY A 148 -4.05 -11.94 -0.20
N GLU A 149 -3.38 -11.06 -0.91
CA GLU A 149 -2.84 -11.25 -2.25
C GLU A 149 -1.98 -10.05 -2.58
N HIS A 150 -0.86 -10.33 -3.23
CA HIS A 150 0.04 -9.32 -3.74
C HIS A 150 -0.58 -8.65 -4.97
N ASN A 151 -0.29 -7.37 -5.16
CA ASN A 151 -0.63 -6.64 -6.38
C ASN A 151 0.07 -7.24 -7.62
N ASN A 152 -0.26 -6.72 -8.81
CA ASN A 152 0.39 -7.12 -10.06
C ASN A 152 1.42 -6.07 -10.52
N ASP A 153 2.70 -6.32 -10.23
CA ASP A 153 3.84 -5.52 -10.67
C ASP A 153 4.47 -6.10 -11.96
N GLY A 154 3.65 -6.38 -12.98
CA GLY A 154 4.13 -6.95 -14.24
C GLY A 154 4.79 -8.32 -14.12
N GLY A 155 4.34 -9.13 -13.16
CA GLY A 155 4.91 -10.45 -12.86
C GLY A 155 6.11 -10.41 -11.91
N ARG A 156 6.49 -9.23 -11.39
CA ARG A 156 7.44 -9.10 -10.28
C ARG A 156 6.69 -9.18 -8.94
N THR A 157 7.40 -9.57 -7.89
CA THR A 157 6.93 -9.49 -6.50
C THR A 157 7.81 -8.48 -5.79
N GLY A 158 7.53 -7.19 -6.02
CA GLY A 158 8.23 -6.06 -5.41
C GLY A 158 7.92 -5.92 -3.92
N ALA A 159 8.67 -5.10 -3.19
CA ALA A 159 8.52 -4.97 -1.74
C ALA A 159 7.16 -4.42 -1.26
N ASP A 160 6.49 -3.67 -2.13
CA ASP A 160 5.16 -3.12 -1.90
C ASP A 160 4.11 -4.13 -2.36
N ALA A 161 3.38 -4.70 -1.42
CA ALA A 161 2.40 -5.73 -1.72
C ALA A 161 1.05 -5.18 -2.20
N THR A 162 0.76 -3.88 -2.07
CA THR A 162 -0.58 -3.33 -2.32
C THR A 162 -0.66 -2.06 -3.15
N PHE A 163 0.46 -1.41 -3.46
CA PHE A 163 0.51 -0.08 -4.08
C PHE A 163 -0.17 1.01 -3.25
N SER A 164 -0.35 0.79 -1.96
CA SER A 164 -1.18 1.60 -1.08
C SER A 164 -0.63 1.63 0.34
N ASN A 165 -1.06 2.63 1.13
CA ASN A 165 -0.82 2.70 2.57
C ASN A 165 -2.07 2.31 3.38
N ASN A 166 -1.91 2.16 4.70
CA ASN A 166 -3.02 1.96 5.65
C ASN A 166 -3.87 0.70 5.41
N LEU A 167 -3.26 -0.43 5.00
CA LEU A 167 -3.98 -1.71 4.91
C LEU A 167 -4.46 -2.22 6.29
N LEU A 168 -3.80 -1.75 7.35
CA LEU A 168 -4.12 -1.97 8.76
C LEU A 168 -4.04 -0.62 9.48
N VAL A 169 -5.06 -0.28 10.24
CA VAL A 169 -5.17 0.99 10.99
C VAL A 169 -5.62 0.75 12.42
N VAL A 170 -5.18 1.61 13.33
CA VAL A 170 -5.55 1.60 14.75
C VAL A 170 -6.26 2.91 15.09
N HIS A 171 -7.31 2.82 15.91
CA HIS A 171 -7.95 3.96 16.56
C HIS A 171 -7.70 3.90 18.06
N ASP A 172 -6.68 4.62 18.52
CA ASP A 172 -6.12 4.49 19.87
C ASP A 172 -7.15 4.69 20.99
N SER A 173 -7.93 5.78 20.93
CA SER A 173 -8.86 6.13 22.02
C SER A 173 -10.02 5.15 22.19
N LYS A 174 -10.35 4.40 21.12
CA LYS A 174 -11.38 3.34 21.14
C LYS A 174 -10.78 1.95 21.27
N ARG A 175 -9.45 1.82 21.22
CA ARG A 175 -8.73 0.55 21.23
C ARG A 175 -9.23 -0.37 20.12
N LEU A 176 -9.40 0.18 18.92
CA LEU A 176 -9.85 -0.58 17.76
C LEU A 176 -8.70 -0.77 16.77
N LEU A 177 -8.69 -1.92 16.11
CA LEU A 177 -7.81 -2.22 14.99
C LEU A 177 -8.66 -2.73 13.84
N ALA A 178 -8.49 -2.16 12.66
CA ALA A 178 -9.11 -2.66 11.44
C ALA A 178 -8.06 -3.08 10.41
N THR A 179 -8.38 -4.10 9.62
CA THR A 179 -7.54 -4.55 8.52
C THR A 179 -8.38 -5.07 7.36
N ALA A 180 -7.81 -5.05 6.16
CA ALA A 180 -8.44 -5.60 4.96
C ALA A 180 -7.80 -6.92 4.51
N ASN A 181 -8.59 -7.70 3.77
CA ASN A 181 -8.19 -8.95 3.12
C ASN A 181 -8.30 -8.77 1.60
N THR A 182 -7.20 -8.38 0.95
CA THR A 182 -7.16 -8.00 -0.48
C THR A 182 -7.69 -9.08 -1.43
N LYS A 183 -7.54 -10.37 -1.09
CA LYS A 183 -8.07 -11.49 -1.91
C LYS A 183 -9.48 -11.92 -1.56
N SER A 184 -9.85 -11.78 -0.30
CA SER A 184 -11.21 -12.10 0.12
C SER A 184 -12.20 -10.97 -0.14
N ASN A 185 -11.72 -9.77 -0.46
CA ASN A 185 -12.53 -8.55 -0.57
C ASN A 185 -13.31 -8.28 0.73
N THR A 186 -12.69 -8.48 1.89
CA THR A 186 -13.33 -8.25 3.19
C THR A 186 -12.56 -7.30 4.09
N VAL A 187 -13.28 -6.65 5.00
CA VAL A 187 -12.74 -5.81 6.08
C VAL A 187 -13.07 -6.48 7.42
N VAL A 188 -12.16 -6.35 8.39
CA VAL A 188 -12.26 -7.00 9.69
C VAL A 188 -11.92 -5.99 10.79
N LEU A 189 -12.65 -6.06 11.89
CA LEU A 189 -12.47 -5.21 13.06
C LEU A 189 -12.09 -6.05 14.29
N PHE A 190 -11.22 -5.50 15.11
CA PHE A 190 -10.78 -6.07 16.38
C PHE A 190 -10.84 -5.03 17.49
N GLU A 191 -11.15 -5.47 18.71
CA GLU A 191 -10.86 -4.75 19.94
C GLU A 191 -9.46 -5.14 20.43
N ILE A 192 -8.68 -4.14 20.84
CA ILE A 192 -7.40 -4.28 21.54
C ILE A 192 -7.67 -4.30 23.05
N ASP A 193 -7.26 -5.35 23.76
CA ASP A 193 -7.46 -5.45 25.21
C ASP A 193 -6.72 -4.32 25.96
N ALA A 194 -7.42 -3.68 26.90
CA ALA A 194 -6.92 -2.51 27.63
C ALA A 194 -5.72 -2.81 28.53
N LYS A 195 -5.62 -4.04 29.04
CA LYS A 195 -4.55 -4.46 29.97
C LYS A 195 -3.38 -5.03 29.20
N ASP A 196 -3.67 -5.74 28.12
CA ASP A 196 -2.70 -6.37 27.25
C ASP A 196 -2.99 -6.09 25.78
N ALA A 197 -2.28 -5.10 25.24
CA ALA A 197 -2.39 -4.70 23.84
C ALA A 197 -2.07 -5.84 22.85
N THR A 198 -1.40 -6.91 23.28
CA THR A 198 -1.13 -8.05 22.39
C THR A 198 -2.34 -8.97 22.20
N LYS A 199 -3.39 -8.83 23.01
CA LYS A 199 -4.63 -9.60 22.88
C LYS A 199 -5.63 -8.85 22.02
N LEU A 200 -5.95 -9.44 20.87
CA LEU A 200 -6.97 -8.95 19.94
C LEU A 200 -8.23 -9.82 19.99
N THR A 201 -9.40 -9.20 20.08
CA THR A 201 -10.70 -9.88 19.96
C THR A 201 -11.41 -9.41 18.71
N MET A 202 -11.69 -10.32 17.77
CA MET A 202 -12.44 -9.97 16.55
C MET A 202 -13.87 -9.55 16.92
N LEU A 203 -14.31 -8.41 16.40
CA LEU A 203 -15.67 -7.88 16.56
C LEU A 203 -16.49 -8.21 15.32
N GLY A 204 -17.40 -9.18 15.46
CA GLY A 204 -18.19 -9.69 14.35
C GLY A 204 -17.40 -10.60 13.40
N ALA A 205 -18.02 -10.92 12.26
CA ALA A 205 -17.35 -11.65 11.17
C ALA A 205 -16.77 -10.66 10.14
N PRO A 206 -15.80 -11.07 9.30
CA PRO A 206 -15.38 -10.26 8.15
C PRO A 206 -16.57 -9.86 7.28
N VAL A 207 -16.62 -8.58 6.90
CA VAL A 207 -17.70 -8.01 6.06
C VAL A 207 -17.19 -7.69 4.66
N ASP A 208 -18.07 -7.72 3.65
CA ASP A 208 -17.71 -7.39 2.27
C ASP A 208 -17.25 -5.93 2.16
N SER A 209 -16.19 -5.69 1.41
CA SER A 209 -15.64 -4.37 1.06
C SER A 209 -16.44 -3.62 0.00
N GLU A 210 -17.44 -4.26 -0.62
CA GLU A 210 -18.25 -3.74 -1.74
C GLU A 210 -17.40 -3.30 -2.95
N GLY A 211 -16.27 -3.99 -3.15
CA GLY A 211 -15.34 -3.74 -4.24
C GLY A 211 -14.33 -4.87 -4.40
N ASP A 212 -13.30 -4.60 -5.20
CA ASP A 212 -12.19 -5.51 -5.40
C ASP A 212 -10.89 -4.95 -4.83
N TYR A 213 -10.13 -5.82 -4.15
CA TYR A 213 -8.81 -5.50 -3.64
C TYR A 213 -8.82 -4.31 -2.66
N PRO A 214 -9.46 -4.45 -1.48
CA PRO A 214 -9.43 -3.44 -0.43
C PRO A 214 -7.99 -3.24 0.05
N SER A 215 -7.47 -2.03 -0.12
CA SER A 215 -6.03 -1.74 -0.01
C SER A 215 -5.67 -0.56 0.88
N SER A 216 -6.66 0.22 1.34
CA SER A 216 -6.48 1.29 2.32
C SER A 216 -7.72 1.43 3.20
N LEU A 217 -7.52 1.79 4.47
CA LEU A 217 -8.57 1.98 5.47
C LEU A 217 -8.39 3.32 6.19
N ALA A 218 -9.50 3.91 6.63
CA ALA A 218 -9.48 5.09 7.49
C ALA A 218 -10.62 5.06 8.51
N PHE A 219 -10.28 5.24 9.78
CA PHE A 219 -11.27 5.62 10.79
C PHE A 219 -11.52 7.12 10.72
N ASN A 220 -12.74 7.55 11.02
CA ASN A 220 -12.96 8.95 11.38
C ASN A 220 -12.43 9.26 12.80
N ALA A 221 -12.34 10.55 13.15
CA ALA A 221 -11.79 10.97 14.44
C ALA A 221 -12.55 10.45 15.68
N ALA A 222 -13.85 10.14 15.53
CA ALA A 222 -14.66 9.59 16.61
C ALA A 222 -14.47 8.06 16.79
N GLY A 223 -13.93 7.40 15.76
CA GLY A 223 -13.80 5.94 15.71
C GLY A 223 -15.14 5.21 15.59
N ASP A 224 -16.21 5.91 15.22
CA ASP A 224 -17.55 5.35 15.00
C ASP A 224 -17.83 5.08 13.51
N LYS A 225 -16.92 5.46 12.62
CA LYS A 225 -16.94 5.11 11.20
C LYS A 225 -15.59 4.60 10.72
N LEU A 226 -15.64 3.59 9.86
CA LEU A 226 -14.50 3.04 9.14
C LEU A 226 -14.82 3.03 7.65
N CYS A 227 -13.93 3.56 6.81
CA CYS A 227 -14.07 3.49 5.36
C CYS A 227 -12.92 2.68 4.74
N VAL A 228 -13.22 2.01 3.64
CA VAL A 228 -12.29 1.21 2.85
C VAL A 228 -12.22 1.74 1.43
N MET A 229 -11.02 1.74 0.87
CA MET A 229 -10.74 1.99 -0.54
C MET A 229 -10.38 0.69 -1.24
N ASN A 230 -11.11 0.39 -2.31
CA ASN A 230 -10.90 -0.75 -3.20
C ASN A 230 -10.17 -0.29 -4.47
N ALA A 231 -9.12 -0.99 -4.87
CA ALA A 231 -8.24 -0.59 -5.97
C ALA A 231 -8.27 -1.55 -7.18
N GLY A 232 -9.12 -2.58 -7.17
CA GLY A 232 -9.26 -3.50 -8.29
C GLY A 232 -10.14 -2.95 -9.42
N GLU A 233 -10.65 -3.86 -10.26
CA GLU A 233 -11.61 -3.55 -11.33
C GLU A 233 -12.87 -2.85 -10.80
N ARG A 234 -13.42 -3.31 -9.66
CA ARG A 234 -14.46 -2.59 -8.92
C ARG A 234 -13.82 -1.65 -7.90
N ALA A 235 -13.33 -0.52 -8.40
CA ALA A 235 -12.69 0.50 -7.58
C ALA A 235 -13.72 1.42 -6.93
N THR A 236 -13.96 1.16 -5.65
CA THR A 236 -14.99 1.82 -4.87
C THR A 236 -14.45 2.32 -3.54
N ILE A 237 -15.19 3.23 -2.92
CA ILE A 237 -15.10 3.57 -1.52
C ILE A 237 -16.37 3.06 -0.85
N PHE A 238 -16.21 2.47 0.33
CA PHE A 238 -17.33 2.01 1.12
C PHE A 238 -17.07 2.23 2.62
N CYS A 239 -18.10 2.62 3.36
CA CYS A 239 -17.99 2.90 4.79
C CYS A 239 -18.93 2.02 5.61
N TYR A 240 -18.56 1.87 6.87
CA TYR A 240 -19.28 1.12 7.89
C TYR A 240 -19.48 2.01 9.12
N ASP A 241 -20.61 1.83 9.78
CA ASP A 241 -20.72 2.22 11.18
C ASP A 241 -20.00 1.18 12.04
N VAL A 242 -19.27 1.65 13.04
CA VAL A 242 -18.48 0.83 13.97
C VAL A 242 -19.31 0.61 15.24
N ALA A 243 -19.74 -0.63 15.46
CA ALA A 243 -20.52 -1.04 16.61
C ALA A 243 -19.79 -2.09 17.45
N GLU A 244 -20.33 -2.38 18.65
CA GLU A 244 -19.78 -3.41 19.55
C GLU A 244 -19.80 -4.80 18.91
N GLU A 245 -20.83 -5.09 18.10
CA GLU A 245 -20.99 -6.35 17.39
C GLU A 245 -20.16 -6.44 16.09
N GLY A 246 -19.44 -5.38 15.73
CA GLY A 246 -18.62 -5.31 14.52
C GLY A 246 -19.04 -4.22 13.54
N LEU A 247 -18.65 -4.38 12.28
CA LEU A 247 -18.87 -3.40 11.21
C LEU A 247 -20.27 -3.54 10.61
N GLN A 248 -21.01 -2.43 10.51
CA GLN A 248 -22.33 -2.36 9.90
C GLN A 248 -22.27 -1.62 8.56
N PRO A 249 -22.55 -2.28 7.42
CA PRO A 249 -22.45 -1.68 6.09
C PRO A 249 -23.34 -0.44 5.93
N GLN A 250 -22.75 0.67 5.45
CA GLN A 250 -23.48 1.90 5.17
C GLN A 250 -23.71 2.05 3.66
N ALA A 251 -24.79 1.45 3.13
CA ALA A 251 -25.08 1.43 1.69
C ALA A 251 -25.07 2.82 1.02
N SER A 252 -25.44 3.87 1.76
CA SER A 252 -25.43 5.25 1.26
C SER A 252 -24.01 5.81 1.02
N SER A 253 -22.95 5.13 1.45
CA SER A 253 -21.56 5.55 1.28
C SER A 253 -20.85 4.96 0.05
N LEU A 254 -21.46 3.99 -0.65
CA LEU A 254 -20.80 3.34 -1.79
C LEU A 254 -20.56 4.31 -2.95
N ARG A 255 -19.31 4.58 -3.30
CA ARG A 255 -18.93 5.50 -4.40
C ARG A 255 -17.89 4.88 -5.29
N ASP A 256 -17.99 5.13 -6.59
CA ASP A 256 -16.93 4.79 -7.54
C ASP A 256 -15.81 5.85 -7.47
N ILE A 257 -14.56 5.42 -7.65
CA ILE A 257 -13.42 6.34 -7.75
C ILE A 257 -13.38 6.93 -9.17
N PRO A 258 -13.55 8.25 -9.35
CA PRO A 258 -13.69 8.85 -10.68
C PRO A 258 -12.42 8.68 -11.50
N GLY A 259 -12.55 8.42 -12.81
CA GLY A 259 -11.39 8.32 -13.72
C GLY A 259 -10.49 7.10 -13.49
N TYR A 260 -10.81 6.25 -12.50
CA TYR A 260 -10.08 5.02 -12.23
C TYR A 260 -10.58 3.88 -13.12
N ASN A 261 -9.66 3.20 -13.82
CA ASN A 261 -10.02 2.31 -14.92
C ASN A 261 -9.22 1.00 -14.97
N GLN A 262 -8.81 0.46 -13.82
CA GLN A 262 -8.23 -0.88 -13.76
C GLN A 262 -9.21 -1.90 -14.35
N THR A 263 -8.70 -2.86 -15.12
CA THR A 263 -9.51 -3.87 -15.82
C THR A 263 -9.38 -5.26 -15.22
N ALA A 264 -8.64 -5.39 -14.12
CA ALA A 264 -8.40 -6.65 -13.44
C ALA A 264 -8.70 -6.50 -11.95
N ARG A 265 -9.19 -7.57 -11.35
CA ARG A 265 -9.47 -7.65 -9.90
C ARG A 265 -8.27 -7.26 -9.04
N VAL A 266 -7.05 -7.64 -9.45
CA VAL A 266 -5.80 -7.27 -8.78
C VAL A 266 -5.21 -6.07 -9.54
N PRO A 267 -4.91 -4.94 -8.87
CA PRO A 267 -4.42 -3.75 -9.53
C PRO A 267 -3.06 -3.97 -10.19
N TYR A 268 -2.90 -3.39 -11.37
CA TYR A 268 -1.62 -3.25 -12.07
C TYR A 268 -1.02 -1.86 -11.80
N GLY A 269 0.22 -1.80 -11.33
CA GLY A 269 0.82 -0.56 -10.82
C GLY A 269 2.34 -0.57 -10.77
N PRO A 270 2.98 0.32 -9.97
CA PRO A 270 2.36 1.21 -8.97
C PRO A 270 1.63 2.43 -9.55
N SER A 271 1.95 2.87 -10.77
CA SER A 271 1.24 3.98 -11.42
C SER A 271 -0.21 3.60 -11.77
N ASN A 272 -1.10 4.57 -11.92
CA ASN A 272 -2.54 4.34 -12.20
C ASN A 272 -3.25 3.53 -11.11
N THR A 273 -2.84 3.67 -9.85
CA THR A 273 -3.45 2.99 -8.70
C THR A 273 -3.92 3.98 -7.64
N ALA A 274 -5.04 3.66 -6.98
CA ALA A 274 -5.47 4.37 -5.78
C ALA A 274 -4.57 3.93 -4.62
N SER A 275 -4.14 4.88 -3.79
CA SER A 275 -2.99 4.67 -2.88
C SER A 275 -3.28 4.96 -1.42
N ALA A 276 -4.26 5.79 -1.12
CA ALA A 276 -4.54 6.22 0.26
C ALA A 276 -5.99 6.66 0.41
N ILE A 277 -6.56 6.40 1.57
CA ILE A 277 -7.82 7.01 2.02
C ILE A 277 -7.62 7.65 3.40
N SER A 278 -8.22 8.82 3.61
CA SER A 278 -8.20 9.51 4.90
C SER A 278 -9.37 10.48 5.04
N PHE A 279 -9.85 10.68 6.26
CA PHE A 279 -10.77 11.78 6.55
C PHE A 279 -9.96 13.07 6.72
N THR A 280 -10.53 14.20 6.30
CA THR A 280 -10.03 15.51 6.73
C THR A 280 -10.13 15.61 8.25
N GLU A 281 -9.24 16.40 8.86
CA GLU A 281 -9.15 16.50 10.32
C GLU A 281 -10.46 17.01 10.95
N ASP A 282 -11.16 17.89 10.24
CA ASP A 282 -12.48 18.40 10.63
C ASP A 282 -13.63 17.40 10.36
N GLY A 283 -13.34 16.24 9.76
CA GLY A 283 -14.32 15.21 9.41
C GLY A 283 -15.28 15.59 8.29
N SER A 284 -15.08 16.74 7.62
CA SER A 284 -16.01 17.26 6.61
C SER A 284 -15.89 16.57 5.25
N ALA A 285 -14.79 15.88 4.97
CA ALA A 285 -14.60 15.14 3.74
C ALA A 285 -13.81 13.84 3.93
N LEU A 286 -14.09 12.86 3.07
CA LEU A 286 -13.31 11.65 2.87
C LEU A 286 -12.50 11.81 1.59
N VAL A 287 -11.18 11.66 1.69
CA VAL A 287 -10.22 11.95 0.62
C VAL A 287 -9.54 10.66 0.19
N VAL A 288 -9.45 10.45 -1.13
CA VAL A 288 -8.67 9.37 -1.74
C VAL A 288 -7.60 9.94 -2.66
N ALA A 289 -6.37 9.43 -2.54
CA ALA A 289 -5.30 9.71 -3.48
C ALA A 289 -5.29 8.70 -4.63
N VAL A 290 -5.22 9.20 -5.86
CA VAL A 290 -5.11 8.38 -7.08
C VAL A 290 -3.85 8.79 -7.83
N LYS A 291 -2.94 7.83 -8.00
CA LYS A 291 -1.68 8.05 -8.70
C LYS A 291 -1.90 8.12 -10.21
N GLY A 292 -1.24 9.08 -10.84
CA GLY A 292 -1.17 9.21 -12.29
C GLY A 292 -0.37 8.11 -12.99
N THR A 293 -0.09 8.30 -14.28
CA THR A 293 0.69 7.37 -15.10
C THR A 293 2.10 7.88 -15.33
N LEU A 294 3.08 6.96 -15.36
CA LEU A 294 4.47 7.29 -15.71
C LEU A 294 4.71 7.28 -17.23
N SER A 295 3.94 6.49 -17.99
CA SER A 295 4.11 6.35 -19.43
C SER A 295 2.78 6.00 -20.13
N PRO A 296 2.19 6.90 -20.94
CA PRO A 296 2.57 8.31 -21.05
C PRO A 296 2.40 9.05 -19.71
N PRO A 297 3.20 10.09 -19.41
CA PRO A 297 3.04 10.87 -18.18
C PRO A 297 1.64 11.50 -18.08
N SER A 298 0.94 11.26 -16.98
CA SER A 298 -0.29 11.95 -16.61
C SER A 298 -0.25 12.21 -15.11
N PRO A 299 -0.60 13.42 -14.64
CA PRO A 299 -0.77 13.66 -13.21
C PRO A 299 -1.88 12.78 -12.64
N GLY A 300 -1.74 12.42 -11.37
CA GLY A 300 -2.83 11.90 -10.56
C GLY A 300 -3.66 13.04 -9.97
N PHE A 301 -4.52 12.71 -9.00
CA PHE A 301 -5.38 13.67 -8.32
C PHE A 301 -5.78 13.16 -6.93
N LEU A 302 -6.37 14.03 -6.11
CA LEU A 302 -7.17 13.60 -4.97
C LEU A 302 -8.65 13.70 -5.33
N ALA A 303 -9.45 12.72 -4.91
CA ALA A 303 -10.90 12.82 -4.93
C ALA A 303 -11.41 12.98 -3.50
N ALA A 304 -12.20 14.02 -3.26
CA ALA A 304 -12.73 14.35 -1.94
C ALA A 304 -14.25 14.35 -1.96
N TRP A 305 -14.87 13.47 -1.16
CA TRP A 305 -16.32 13.43 -0.97
C TRP A 305 -16.68 14.15 0.31
N PRO A 306 -17.49 15.22 0.25
CA PRO A 306 -18.12 15.77 1.45
C PRO A 306 -18.83 14.68 2.25
N VAL A 307 -18.69 14.72 3.57
CA VAL A 307 -19.43 13.90 4.52
C VAL A 307 -20.68 14.68 4.92
N GLU A 308 -21.84 14.10 4.62
CA GLU A 308 -23.14 14.67 4.92
C GLU A 308 -23.47 14.54 6.41
N SER A 309 -24.46 15.30 6.88
CA SER A 309 -24.83 15.33 8.31
C SER A 309 -25.32 13.99 8.88
N ASP A 310 -25.79 13.07 8.02
CA ASP A 310 -26.17 11.71 8.40
C ASP A 310 -24.99 10.72 8.31
N GLY A 311 -23.79 11.22 8.02
CA GLY A 311 -22.58 10.44 7.82
C GLY A 311 -22.47 9.77 6.46
N SER A 312 -23.41 10.00 5.53
CA SER A 312 -23.27 9.55 4.14
C SER A 312 -22.25 10.39 3.39
N LEU A 313 -21.80 9.89 2.23
CA LEU A 313 -20.91 10.64 1.36
C LEU A 313 -21.74 11.41 0.32
N ALA A 314 -21.27 12.55 -0.16
CA ALA A 314 -21.88 13.20 -1.32
C ALA A 314 -21.87 12.25 -2.54
N GLN A 315 -22.79 12.40 -3.49
CA GLN A 315 -22.83 11.55 -4.69
C GLN A 315 -21.61 11.74 -5.59
N ASN A 316 -21.15 12.99 -5.74
CA ASN A 316 -20.01 13.34 -6.58
C ASN A 316 -18.85 13.86 -5.72
N PRO A 317 -17.61 13.44 -6.00
CA PRO A 317 -16.44 14.03 -5.38
C PRO A 317 -16.11 15.40 -5.98
N THR A 318 -15.35 16.19 -5.23
CA THR A 318 -14.48 17.22 -5.81
C THR A 318 -13.18 16.56 -6.23
N VAL A 319 -12.78 16.75 -7.49
CA VAL A 319 -11.45 16.35 -7.98
C VAL A 319 -10.49 17.50 -7.73
N ILE A 320 -9.40 17.21 -7.02
CA ILE A 320 -8.36 18.14 -6.62
C ILE A 320 -7.11 17.76 -7.42
N GLU A 321 -6.71 18.65 -8.31
CA GLU A 321 -5.51 18.49 -9.12
C GLU A 321 -4.25 18.63 -8.26
N ASN A 322 -3.23 17.85 -8.60
CA ASN A 322 -1.91 17.99 -8.02
C ASN A 322 -1.19 19.24 -8.53
N VAL A 323 -0.29 19.76 -7.69
CA VAL A 323 0.51 20.95 -8.02
C VAL A 323 1.55 20.59 -9.09
N ASP A 324 1.82 21.52 -10.01
CA ASP A 324 2.85 21.43 -11.05
C ASP A 324 2.72 20.22 -12.02
N GLY A 325 1.55 19.58 -12.10
CA GLY A 325 1.33 18.43 -12.96
C GLY A 325 2.06 17.15 -12.51
N LYS A 326 2.54 17.13 -11.25
CA LYS A 326 2.96 15.91 -10.55
C LYS A 326 1.72 15.17 -10.03
N GLY A 327 1.87 14.14 -9.20
CA GLY A 327 0.69 13.43 -8.68
C GLY A 327 0.81 11.93 -8.70
N LEU A 328 1.91 11.40 -8.18
CA LEU A 328 1.99 10.02 -7.76
C LEU A 328 1.93 9.92 -6.22
N SER A 329 1.13 10.80 -5.61
CA SER A 329 0.80 10.83 -4.19
C SER A 329 0.41 9.44 -3.69
N PHE A 330 1.18 8.93 -2.73
CA PHE A 330 1.11 7.55 -2.26
C PHE A 330 0.48 7.44 -0.86
N SER A 331 0.61 8.48 -0.03
CA SER A 331 0.11 8.48 1.34
C SER A 331 -0.61 9.77 1.68
N LEU A 332 -1.40 9.77 2.77
CA LEU A 332 -2.07 10.96 3.29
C LEU A 332 -1.87 11.00 4.81
N THR A 333 -0.80 11.66 5.26
CA THR A 333 -0.54 11.87 6.70
C THR A 333 -1.14 13.19 7.14
N PRO A 334 -2.11 13.22 8.07
CA PRO A 334 -2.71 14.46 8.56
C PRO A 334 -1.67 15.42 9.16
N VAL A 335 -1.93 16.72 9.01
CA VAL A 335 -1.20 17.80 9.68
C VAL A 335 -2.00 18.26 10.90
N PRO A 336 -1.55 17.95 12.13
CA PRO A 336 -2.33 18.23 13.33
C PRO A 336 -2.68 19.71 13.47
N GLY A 337 -3.96 19.99 13.67
CA GLY A 337 -4.53 21.32 13.89
C GLY A 337 -4.57 22.22 12.66
N ARG A 338 -4.30 21.68 11.46
CA ARG A 338 -4.16 22.49 10.23
C ARG A 338 -5.13 22.08 9.13
N ASN A 339 -5.90 21.01 9.30
CA ASN A 339 -6.75 20.43 8.25
C ASN A 339 -6.02 20.31 6.90
N ALA A 340 -4.87 19.64 6.91
CA ALA A 340 -4.03 19.46 5.73
C ALA A 340 -3.42 18.05 5.74
N PHE A 341 -2.82 17.64 4.62
CA PHE A 341 -2.08 16.37 4.52
C PHE A 341 -0.68 16.59 3.97
N VAL A 342 0.29 15.86 4.53
CA VAL A 342 1.57 15.56 3.88
C VAL A 342 1.42 14.25 3.12
N SER A 343 1.88 14.23 1.89
CA SER A 343 1.89 13.06 1.02
C SER A 343 3.29 12.83 0.48
N ALA A 344 3.73 11.58 0.58
CA ALA A 344 4.88 11.11 -0.18
C ALA A 344 4.47 10.92 -1.65
N ASP A 345 5.17 11.56 -2.59
CA ASP A 345 4.98 11.35 -4.03
C ASP A 345 6.08 10.40 -4.57
N PHE A 346 5.64 9.36 -5.29
CA PHE A 346 6.52 8.36 -5.88
C PHE A 346 7.54 8.95 -6.88
N ALA A 347 7.27 10.11 -7.46
CA ALA A 347 8.15 10.87 -8.34
C ALA A 347 9.15 11.77 -7.60
N SER A 348 9.55 11.41 -6.39
CA SER A 348 10.56 12.12 -5.57
C SER A 348 10.12 13.47 -5.02
N ALA A 349 8.83 13.67 -4.73
CA ALA A 349 8.34 14.92 -4.15
C ALA A 349 7.64 14.73 -2.80
N VAL A 350 7.62 15.79 -1.99
CA VAL A 350 6.70 15.93 -0.87
C VAL A 350 5.57 16.83 -1.32
N ASP A 351 4.37 16.27 -1.40
CA ASP A 351 3.17 17.06 -1.62
C ASP A 351 2.57 17.46 -0.28
N VAL A 352 2.03 18.66 -0.22
CA VAL A 352 1.20 19.13 0.88
C VAL A 352 -0.11 19.64 0.30
N PHE A 353 -1.23 19.26 0.92
CA PHE A 353 -2.57 19.65 0.48
C PHE A 353 -3.31 20.35 1.62
N ASP A 354 -3.70 21.60 1.41
CA ASP A 354 -4.39 22.42 2.40
C ASP A 354 -5.92 22.34 2.23
N PHE A 355 -6.60 21.73 3.20
CA PHE A 355 -8.06 21.57 3.24
C PHE A 355 -8.75 22.59 4.18
N SER A 356 -8.08 23.65 4.62
CA SER A 356 -8.63 24.65 5.56
C SER A 356 -9.80 25.52 5.04
N GLY A 357 -10.37 25.20 3.87
CA GLY A 357 -11.53 25.89 3.29
C GLY A 357 -12.28 25.03 2.25
N PRO A 358 -13.06 25.63 1.34
CA PRO A 358 -13.84 24.90 0.34
C PRO A 358 -13.00 23.91 -0.50
N LEU A 359 -13.51 22.70 -0.73
CA LEU A 359 -12.78 21.66 -1.48
C LEU A 359 -12.35 22.11 -2.89
N ALA A 360 -13.18 22.93 -3.55
CA ALA A 360 -12.92 23.42 -4.91
C ALA A 360 -11.68 24.30 -5.03
N ASP A 361 -11.22 24.89 -3.93
CA ASP A 361 -10.08 25.82 -3.93
C ASP A 361 -8.77 25.15 -3.50
N VAL A 362 -8.78 23.88 -3.08
CA VAL A 362 -7.61 23.18 -2.48
C VAL A 362 -6.37 23.31 -3.37
N SER A 363 -6.48 23.02 -4.68
CA SER A 363 -5.35 23.07 -5.62
C SER A 363 -4.76 24.47 -5.82
N ALA A 364 -5.50 25.53 -5.50
CA ALA A 364 -5.07 26.92 -5.68
C ALA A 364 -4.57 27.58 -4.39
N ARG A 365 -4.60 26.88 -3.25
CA ARG A 365 -4.16 27.45 -1.96
C ARG A 365 -2.65 27.56 -1.88
N GLU A 366 -2.19 28.62 -1.23
CA GLU A 366 -0.76 28.86 -0.97
C GLU A 366 -0.12 27.69 -0.19
N GLY A 367 -0.85 27.06 0.72
CA GLY A 367 -0.38 25.92 1.50
C GLY A 367 -0.37 24.59 0.74
N THR A 368 -0.99 24.53 -0.44
CA THR A 368 -0.95 23.36 -1.30
C THR A 368 0.28 23.44 -2.20
N THR A 369 1.28 22.60 -1.93
CA THR A 369 2.60 22.69 -2.56
C THR A 369 3.15 21.32 -2.94
N SER A 370 4.09 21.28 -3.89
CA SER A 370 4.88 20.09 -4.18
C SER A 370 6.35 20.48 -4.23
N VAL A 371 7.20 19.82 -3.44
CA VAL A 371 8.63 20.12 -3.34
C VAL A 371 9.45 18.89 -3.70
N ASP A 372 10.30 19.03 -4.72
CA ASP A 372 11.21 17.98 -5.13
C ASP A 372 12.27 17.68 -4.07
N ILE A 373 12.58 16.40 -3.93
CA ILE A 373 13.70 15.91 -3.14
C ILE A 373 14.79 15.44 -4.09
N ASP A 374 15.97 16.05 -3.96
CA ASP A 374 17.14 15.65 -4.72
C ASP A 374 17.50 14.18 -4.51
N GLY A 375 18.04 13.55 -5.56
CA GLY A 375 18.59 12.19 -5.51
C GLY A 375 17.69 11.09 -6.07
N GLU A 376 16.64 11.43 -6.81
CA GLU A 376 15.77 10.47 -7.53
C GLU A 376 15.19 9.38 -6.60
N LEU A 377 14.66 9.78 -5.44
CA LEU A 377 14.07 8.87 -4.45
C LEU A 377 12.63 8.50 -4.81
N SER A 378 12.24 7.24 -4.71
CA SER A 378 10.81 6.88 -4.78
C SER A 378 10.20 6.87 -3.39
N LEU A 379 9.41 7.90 -3.06
CA LEU A 379 8.76 8.02 -1.75
C LEU A 379 7.38 7.37 -1.79
N CYS A 380 7.04 6.59 -0.76
CA CYS A 380 5.77 5.86 -0.73
C CYS A 380 4.98 6.12 0.56
N TRP A 381 5.49 5.68 1.70
CA TRP A 381 4.78 5.82 2.97
C TRP A 381 5.20 7.09 3.70
N SER A 382 4.29 7.65 4.50
CA SER A 382 4.58 8.77 5.39
C SER A 382 3.97 8.55 6.77
N THR A 383 4.56 9.17 7.79
CA THR A 383 4.04 9.20 9.17
C THR A 383 4.48 10.50 9.85
N TYR A 384 3.85 10.81 10.99
CA TYR A 384 4.12 12.01 11.78
C TYR A 384 4.54 11.65 13.21
N SER A 385 5.63 12.25 13.68
CA SER A 385 6.10 12.12 15.06
C SER A 385 5.73 13.35 15.87
N ALA A 386 4.72 13.22 16.74
CA ALA A 386 4.26 14.31 17.60
C ALA A 386 5.32 14.80 18.59
N GLY A 387 6.26 13.94 19.01
CA GLY A 387 7.26 14.30 20.01
C GLY A 387 8.37 15.21 19.51
N VAL A 388 8.54 15.33 18.18
CA VAL A 388 9.51 16.26 17.57
C VAL A 388 8.89 17.17 16.50
N ASP A 389 7.59 17.05 16.26
CA ASP A 389 6.87 17.78 15.20
C ASP A 389 7.53 17.61 13.82
N ARG A 390 7.69 16.35 13.39
CA ARG A 390 8.34 16.00 12.12
C ARG A 390 7.59 14.92 11.36
N TYR A 391 7.70 14.99 10.05
CA TYR A 391 7.23 13.98 9.12
C TYR A 391 8.37 13.09 8.68
N TYR A 392 8.08 11.82 8.48
CA TYR A 392 9.03 10.83 8.00
C TYR A 392 8.44 10.08 6.82
N LEU A 393 9.19 9.98 5.73
CA LEU A 393 8.76 9.35 4.49
C LEU A 393 9.68 8.18 4.15
N ALA A 394 9.13 7.01 3.82
CA ALA A 394 9.93 5.87 3.36
C ALA A 394 10.34 6.05 1.89
N ALA A 395 11.61 5.77 1.60
CA ALA A 395 12.16 5.59 0.27
C ALA A 395 12.71 4.15 0.11
N PRO A 396 11.82 3.17 -0.13
CA PRO A 396 12.18 1.74 -0.04
C PRO A 396 13.30 1.30 -0.98
N PRO A 397 13.34 1.73 -2.27
CA PRO A 397 14.43 1.32 -3.17
C PRO A 397 15.83 1.73 -2.68
N SER A 398 15.91 2.77 -1.85
CA SER A 398 17.17 3.30 -1.32
C SER A 398 17.41 2.91 0.13
N ALA A 399 16.50 2.16 0.77
CA ALA A 399 16.52 1.86 2.20
C ALA A 399 16.64 3.10 3.10
N LEU A 400 16.00 4.21 2.71
CA LEU A 400 16.06 5.47 3.45
C LEU A 400 14.71 5.81 4.10
N VAL A 401 14.80 6.59 5.18
CA VAL A 401 13.72 7.41 5.70
C VAL A 401 14.11 8.88 5.53
N VAL A 402 13.26 9.66 4.89
CA VAL A 402 13.45 11.11 4.68
C VAL A 402 12.67 11.86 5.76
N GLU A 403 13.34 12.76 6.47
CA GLU A 403 12.75 13.62 7.49
C GLU A 403 12.38 14.98 6.90
N VAL A 404 11.17 15.43 7.18
CA VAL A 404 10.60 16.68 6.65
C VAL A 404 9.98 17.49 7.79
N GLU A 405 10.21 18.79 7.76
CA GLU A 405 9.51 19.78 8.59
C GLU A 405 8.55 20.59 7.71
N LEU A 406 7.42 21.03 8.28
CA LEU A 406 6.56 22.03 7.67
C LEU A 406 6.74 23.37 8.39
N ASP A 407 6.78 24.46 7.63
CA ASP A 407 6.69 25.80 8.22
C ASP A 407 5.23 26.21 8.53
N GLU A 408 5.05 27.42 9.08
CA GLU A 408 3.72 27.96 9.39
C GLU A 408 2.79 28.05 8.17
N LYS A 409 3.35 28.10 6.95
CA LYS A 409 2.62 28.16 5.68
C LYS A 409 2.48 26.79 5.01
N LEU A 410 2.76 25.71 5.74
CA LEU A 410 2.69 24.32 5.25
C LEU A 410 3.73 24.00 4.17
N LYS A 411 4.79 24.81 4.03
CA LYS A 411 5.85 24.53 3.07
C LYS A 411 6.80 23.46 3.62
N PRO A 412 7.03 22.35 2.91
CA PRO A 412 7.93 21.31 3.37
C PRO A 412 9.40 21.68 3.16
N THR A 413 10.23 21.30 4.13
CA THR A 413 11.70 21.37 4.06
C THR A 413 12.30 20.03 4.47
N VAL A 414 13.17 19.46 3.63
CA VAL A 414 13.91 18.24 3.97
C VAL A 414 14.98 18.57 5.00
N ILE A 415 14.93 17.89 6.14
CA ILE A 415 15.86 18.07 7.25
C ILE A 415 17.04 17.10 7.14
N ALA A 416 16.74 15.82 6.92
CA ALA A 416 17.74 14.76 6.91
C ALA A 416 17.27 13.53 6.13
N ARG A 417 18.22 12.64 5.83
CA ARG A 417 17.98 11.32 5.25
C ARG A 417 18.69 10.28 6.12
N HIS A 418 17.95 9.26 6.51
CA HIS A 418 18.40 8.27 7.50
C HIS A 418 18.39 6.89 6.86
N THR A 419 19.54 6.24 6.82
CA THR A 419 19.63 4.85 6.34
C THR A 419 19.00 3.92 7.36
N VAL A 420 18.09 3.05 6.90
CA VAL A 420 17.46 2.02 7.74
C VAL A 420 18.37 0.79 7.80
N VAL A 421 18.35 -0.05 6.76
CA VAL A 421 19.21 -1.23 6.61
C VAL A 421 19.54 -1.38 5.14
N GLU A 422 20.81 -1.28 4.77
CA GLU A 422 21.23 -1.37 3.37
C GLU A 422 20.78 -2.69 2.72
N GLY A 423 20.25 -2.61 1.50
CA GLY A 423 19.72 -3.77 0.76
C GLY A 423 18.36 -4.29 1.25
N SER A 424 17.78 -3.69 2.30
CA SER A 424 16.38 -3.92 2.68
C SER A 424 15.45 -3.01 1.89
N ALA A 425 14.16 -3.33 1.90
CA ALA A 425 13.10 -2.44 1.43
C ALA A 425 12.19 -2.08 2.61
N ASN A 426 12.35 -0.87 3.13
CA ASN A 426 11.54 -0.35 4.22
C ASN A 426 10.18 0.11 3.69
N VAL A 427 9.14 -0.65 3.98
CA VAL A 427 7.76 -0.35 3.60
C VAL A 427 6.90 -0.23 4.83
N ASP A 428 5.87 0.61 4.75
CA ASP A 428 5.10 1.10 5.90
C ASP A 428 6.00 1.68 7.02
N LEU A 429 5.65 2.84 7.55
CA LEU A 429 6.31 3.31 8.75
C LEU A 429 5.32 3.98 9.69
N VAL A 430 5.60 3.86 10.98
CA VAL A 430 4.79 4.45 12.03
C VAL A 430 5.73 5.09 13.04
N ALA A 431 5.55 6.38 13.27
CA ALA A 431 6.20 7.06 14.38
C ALA A 431 5.34 6.94 15.65
N ALA A 432 5.98 6.72 16.79
CA ALA A 432 5.30 6.60 18.07
C ALA A 432 6.12 7.20 19.21
N ASN A 433 5.44 7.81 20.17
CA ASN A 433 6.04 8.15 21.45
C ASN A 433 5.84 6.98 22.43
N VAL A 434 6.93 6.38 22.88
CA VAL A 434 6.97 5.27 23.82
C VAL A 434 7.62 5.75 25.11
N LYS A 435 6.80 6.02 26.13
CA LYS A 435 7.23 6.50 27.45
C LYS A 435 8.17 7.72 27.39
N GLY A 436 7.86 8.68 26.52
CA GLY A 436 8.63 9.91 26.36
C GLY A 436 9.74 9.85 25.31
N ASN A 437 10.09 8.66 24.82
CA ASN A 437 11.05 8.49 23.73
C ASN A 437 10.32 8.34 22.40
N ASN A 438 10.86 8.88 21.31
CA ASN A 438 10.24 8.82 19.99
C ASN A 438 10.93 7.75 19.14
N PHE A 439 10.13 6.93 18.45
CA PHE A 439 10.63 5.86 17.60
C PHE A 439 9.93 5.86 16.25
N ILE A 440 10.60 5.29 15.24
CA ILE A 440 9.99 4.87 13.98
C ILE A 440 10.07 3.36 13.90
N PHE A 441 8.96 2.72 13.63
CA PHE A 441 8.87 1.31 13.28
C PHE A 441 8.66 1.20 11.78
N THR A 442 9.33 0.26 11.10
CA THR A 442 9.12 0.02 9.66
C THR A 442 9.34 -1.45 9.30
N LEU A 443 8.59 -1.95 8.32
CA LEU A 443 8.72 -3.33 7.84
C LEU A 443 9.85 -3.43 6.82
N LEU A 444 10.67 -4.47 6.93
CA LEU A 444 11.69 -4.82 5.96
C LEU A 444 11.20 -6.04 5.17
N THR A 445 10.37 -5.81 4.14
CA THR A 445 9.56 -6.90 3.55
C THR A 445 10.35 -7.94 2.78
N ASN A 446 11.45 -7.55 2.13
CA ASN A 446 12.29 -8.46 1.36
C ASN A 446 13.19 -9.33 2.25
N THR A 447 13.57 -8.84 3.43
CA THR A 447 14.40 -9.57 4.40
C THR A 447 13.62 -10.21 5.55
N LEU A 448 12.30 -9.96 5.61
CA LEU A 448 11.39 -10.40 6.67
C LEU A 448 11.80 -9.89 8.05
N GLY A 449 11.85 -8.58 8.22
CA GLY A 449 12.18 -7.95 9.50
C GLY A 449 11.30 -6.78 9.88
N VAL A 450 11.46 -6.32 11.13
CA VAL A 450 11.01 -5.00 11.57
C VAL A 450 12.21 -4.22 12.08
N ALA A 451 12.46 -3.05 11.49
CA ALA A 451 13.47 -2.12 11.99
C ALA A 451 12.83 -1.13 12.97
N VAL A 452 13.60 -0.79 14.00
CA VAL A 452 13.27 0.26 14.98
C VAL A 452 14.35 1.32 14.89
N LEU A 453 13.93 2.58 14.71
CA LEU A 453 14.82 3.74 14.73
C LEU A 453 14.45 4.64 15.92
N SER A 454 15.42 5.16 16.65
CA SER A 454 15.22 6.23 17.63
C SER A 454 15.10 7.56 16.92
N ILE A 455 14.31 8.47 17.46
CA ILE A 455 14.29 9.89 17.09
C ILE A 455 14.75 10.68 18.32
N ASP A 456 16.04 11.03 18.34
CA ASP A 456 16.67 11.73 19.46
C ASP A 456 16.63 13.27 19.31
N GLY A 457 16.12 13.75 18.18
CA GLY A 457 15.89 15.15 17.85
C GLY A 457 15.84 15.39 16.33
N PRO A 458 15.64 16.64 15.87
CA PRO A 458 15.65 16.96 14.45
C PRO A 458 16.98 16.53 13.79
N GLY A 459 16.88 15.78 12.70
CA GLY A 459 18.03 15.22 11.99
C GLY A 459 18.83 14.17 12.77
N GLN A 460 18.35 13.71 13.92
CA GLN A 460 19.03 12.75 14.80
C GLN A 460 18.21 11.47 14.93
N THR A 461 17.96 10.81 13.81
CA THR A 461 17.30 9.50 13.76
C THR A 461 18.35 8.42 13.53
N SER A 462 18.31 7.33 14.30
CA SER A 462 19.32 6.27 14.20
C SER A 462 18.71 4.88 14.37
N LEU A 463 19.27 3.87 13.69
CA LEU A 463 18.83 2.48 13.84
C LEU A 463 19.15 1.97 15.25
N VAL A 464 18.12 1.55 15.98
CA VAL A 464 18.24 0.90 17.29
C VAL A 464 18.46 -0.60 17.12
N GLY A 465 17.71 -1.22 16.20
CA GLY A 465 17.82 -2.65 15.96
C GLY A 465 16.85 -3.16 14.90
N VAL A 466 17.05 -4.42 14.55
CA VAL A 466 16.22 -5.15 13.60
C VAL A 466 15.81 -6.46 14.23
N THR A 467 14.52 -6.77 14.19
CA THR A 467 14.00 -8.08 14.59
C THR A 467 13.80 -8.91 13.32
N ASP A 468 14.52 -10.04 13.19
CA ASP A 468 14.27 -11.03 12.13
C ASP A 468 13.01 -11.84 12.49
N LEU A 469 12.09 -11.93 11.54
CA LEU A 469 10.80 -12.57 11.73
C LEU A 469 10.76 -14.02 11.25
N LYS A 470 11.77 -14.53 10.53
CA LYS A 470 11.71 -15.84 9.86
C LYS A 470 11.31 -16.98 10.80
N ASP A 471 12.00 -17.08 11.93
CA ASP A 471 11.78 -18.16 12.91
C ASP A 471 10.50 -17.94 13.72
N VAL A 472 10.30 -16.69 14.16
CA VAL A 472 9.11 -16.26 14.91
C VAL A 472 7.82 -16.64 14.19
N LEU A 473 7.76 -16.40 12.89
CA LEU A 473 6.55 -16.59 12.09
C LEU A 473 6.28 -18.05 11.77
N ALA A 474 7.34 -18.85 11.62
CA ALA A 474 7.23 -20.29 11.51
C ALA A 474 6.64 -20.89 12.80
N ASP A 475 7.14 -20.46 13.95
CA ASP A 475 6.69 -20.91 15.27
C ASP A 475 5.24 -20.45 15.57
N ALA A 476 4.84 -19.28 15.07
CA ALA A 476 3.48 -18.76 15.21
C ALA A 476 2.45 -19.43 14.29
N GLY A 477 2.85 -20.39 13.44
CA GLY A 477 1.96 -21.08 12.50
C GLY A 477 1.42 -20.19 11.38
N ALA A 478 2.05 -19.04 11.15
CA ALA A 478 1.65 -18.04 10.16
C ALA A 478 2.83 -17.75 9.22
N PRO A 479 3.22 -18.70 8.36
CA PRO A 479 4.35 -18.51 7.46
C PRO A 479 4.10 -17.29 6.56
N ILE A 480 5.10 -16.43 6.47
CA ILE A 480 5.08 -15.23 5.63
C ILE A 480 6.01 -15.43 4.46
N ARG A 481 5.55 -14.97 3.30
CA ARG A 481 6.35 -14.91 2.08
C ARG A 481 7.06 -13.55 2.06
N PRO A 482 8.37 -13.48 1.74
CA PRO A 482 9.04 -12.21 1.47
C PRO A 482 8.20 -11.38 0.50
N ASN A 483 8.16 -10.06 0.73
CA ASN A 483 7.40 -9.10 -0.06
C ASN A 483 5.87 -9.17 0.03
N TYR A 484 5.30 -9.97 0.94
CA TYR A 484 3.84 -9.96 1.16
C TYR A 484 3.41 -9.09 2.35
N MET A 485 4.24 -8.96 3.40
CA MET A 485 3.81 -8.22 4.60
C MET A 485 3.45 -6.76 4.26
N GLN A 486 2.37 -6.27 4.84
CA GLN A 486 1.88 -4.92 4.61
C GLN A 486 1.01 -4.46 5.78
N GLY A 487 0.82 -3.15 5.91
CA GLY A 487 -0.07 -2.51 6.86
C GLY A 487 0.54 -2.59 8.25
N LEU A 488 1.31 -1.57 8.63
CA LEU A 488 1.92 -1.47 9.95
C LEU A 488 1.13 -0.49 10.81
N ALA A 489 0.80 -0.87 12.04
CA ALA A 489 0.29 0.04 13.06
C ALA A 489 0.88 -0.26 14.42
N VAL A 490 0.77 0.70 15.32
CA VAL A 490 1.15 0.57 16.72
C VAL A 490 0.00 1.05 17.60
N TYR A 491 -0.09 0.49 18.80
CA TYR A 491 -0.92 0.99 19.87
C TYR A 491 -0.04 1.15 21.11
N ILE A 492 0.03 2.37 21.65
CA ILE A 492 0.76 2.65 22.89
C ILE A 492 -0.26 2.82 24.01
N LYS A 493 -0.05 2.12 25.13
CA LYS A 493 -0.91 2.22 26.31
C LYS A 493 -0.82 3.66 26.86
N PRO A 494 -1.95 4.31 27.17
CA PRO A 494 -1.99 5.66 27.76
C PRO A 494 -1.15 5.81 29.03
#